data_AF-A0A7S2KLK9-F1
#
_entry.id   AF-A0A7S2KLK9-F1
#
_cell.length_a   1.000
_cell.length_b   1.000
_cell.length_c   1.000
_cell.angle_alpha   90.00
_cell.angle_beta   90.00
_cell.angle_gamma   90.00
#
_symmetry.space_group_name_H-M   'P 1'
#
loop_
_entity.id
_entity.type
_entity.pdbx_description
1 polymer ?
#
loop_
_entity_poly.entity_id
_entity_poly.type
_entity_poly.pdbx_seq_one_letter_code
_entity_poly.pdbx_strand_id
1 'polypeptide(L)'
;KQPESSYLGDCPICCLPLSIDPRNSPLQTCCSTVICDGCEYANRLRQEKECLEVTCPFCRHPVPTSNEEAENNRMKRVAANDPVALTQMGCIHSVVGDSNKALEYLSKAAGLGDAGGHHCLSNMYLDGEGVKKDMKKGAYHAEEAAIKGHPTARFNLGVIEWNNGTTERNIGMIERAAKHVIISANLGHGEAMKMVKTCYSKGLVSKEDFAKTLRAHQAVLDAARSSQREAAAEAKKLGLSFSHMHSMPS
;
A
#
# COMPACT_ATOMS: atom_id res chain seq x y z
N LYS A 1 -9.99 11.66 12.71
CA LYS A 1 -8.98 11.09 13.65
C LYS A 1 -7.82 10.57 12.80
N GLN A 2 -6.56 10.82 13.16
CA GLN A 2 -5.44 10.23 12.42
C GLN A 2 -5.44 8.71 12.66
N PRO A 3 -5.21 7.88 11.63
CA PRO A 3 -5.10 6.45 11.81
C PRO A 3 -3.79 6.13 12.55
N GLU A 4 -3.88 5.24 13.54
CA GLU A 4 -2.76 4.82 14.39
C GLU A 4 -1.83 3.83 13.66
N SER A 5 -2.30 3.22 12.56
CA SER A 5 -1.61 2.26 11.71
C SER A 5 -1.85 2.56 10.23
N SER A 6 -1.10 1.92 9.35
CA SER A 6 -1.37 1.99 7.90
C SER A 6 -2.70 1.31 7.55
N TYR A 7 -3.23 1.62 6.36
CA TYR A 7 -4.44 0.99 5.82
C TYR A 7 -4.37 -0.54 5.67
N LEU A 8 -3.15 -1.11 5.64
CA LEU A 8 -2.96 -2.56 5.56
C LEU A 8 -3.21 -3.26 6.90
N GLY A 9 -3.07 -2.53 8.02
CA GLY A 9 -3.19 -3.09 9.36
C GLY A 9 -2.06 -4.05 9.71
N ASP A 10 -2.37 -5.05 10.53
CA ASP A 10 -1.41 -6.03 11.03
C ASP A 10 -1.49 -7.35 10.26
N CYS A 11 -0.37 -8.06 10.19
CA CYS A 11 -0.35 -9.40 9.60
C CYS A 11 -1.21 -10.33 10.47
N PRO A 12 -2.18 -11.07 9.90
CA PRO A 12 -3.10 -11.89 10.69
C PRO A 12 -2.45 -13.12 11.33
N ILE A 13 -1.17 -13.39 11.03
CA ILE A 13 -0.43 -14.54 11.56
C ILE A 13 0.48 -14.12 12.71
N CYS A 14 1.32 -13.10 12.52
CA CYS A 14 2.25 -12.65 13.56
C CYS A 14 1.75 -11.44 14.37
N CYS A 15 0.61 -10.86 14.00
CA CYS A 15 0.04 -9.66 14.63
C CYS A 15 0.98 -8.44 14.66
N LEU A 16 1.96 -8.40 13.74
CA LEU A 16 2.85 -7.25 13.56
C LEU A 16 2.40 -6.40 12.37
N PRO A 17 2.56 -5.07 12.42
CA PRO A 17 2.21 -4.17 11.34
C PRO A 17 2.71 -4.63 9.98
N LEU A 18 1.86 -4.58 8.97
CA LEU A 18 2.25 -4.89 7.60
C LEU A 18 3.11 -3.78 7.02
N SER A 19 4.14 -4.19 6.28
CA SER A 19 4.97 -3.27 5.51
C SER A 19 4.13 -2.62 4.42
N ILE A 20 4.28 -1.31 4.24
CA ILE A 20 3.66 -0.57 3.14
C ILE A 20 4.31 -0.91 1.79
N ASP A 21 5.52 -1.47 1.79
CA ASP A 21 6.15 -2.03 0.60
C ASP A 21 5.45 -3.35 0.23
N PRO A 22 4.74 -3.42 -0.92
CA PRO A 22 3.97 -4.59 -1.31
C PRO A 22 4.84 -5.85 -1.50
N ARG A 23 6.16 -5.69 -1.73
CA ARG A 23 7.10 -6.82 -1.85
C ARG A 23 7.30 -7.56 -0.54
N ASN A 24 7.00 -6.92 0.59
CA ASN A 24 7.12 -7.50 1.94
C ASN A 24 5.75 -7.84 2.55
N SER A 25 4.66 -7.54 1.84
CA SER A 25 3.28 -7.77 2.25
C SER A 25 2.46 -8.33 1.07
N PRO A 26 2.77 -9.54 0.58
CA PRO A 26 2.05 -10.13 -0.55
C PRO A 26 0.58 -10.45 -0.25
N LEU A 27 -0.27 -10.19 -1.25
CA LEU A 27 -1.69 -10.50 -1.23
C LEU A 27 -1.95 -11.94 -1.70
N GLN A 28 -2.67 -12.72 -0.89
CA GLN A 28 -3.02 -14.10 -1.21
C GLN A 28 -4.29 -14.19 -2.08
N THR A 29 -4.18 -14.77 -3.28
CA THR A 29 -5.29 -14.85 -4.24
C THR A 29 -6.48 -15.69 -3.76
N CYS A 30 -6.25 -16.69 -2.89
CA CYS A 30 -7.34 -17.55 -2.37
C CYS A 30 -8.33 -16.80 -1.47
N CYS A 31 -7.87 -15.81 -0.70
CA CYS A 31 -8.62 -15.24 0.42
C CYS A 31 -8.54 -13.72 0.50
N SER A 32 -7.92 -13.07 -0.49
CA SER A 32 -7.69 -11.62 -0.51
C SER A 32 -6.99 -11.08 0.75
N THR A 33 -6.25 -11.92 1.46
CA THR A 33 -5.60 -11.53 2.71
C THR A 33 -4.16 -11.15 2.44
N VAL A 34 -3.74 -9.98 2.93
CA VAL A 34 -2.36 -9.55 2.91
C VAL A 34 -1.61 -10.20 4.08
N ILE A 35 -0.49 -10.86 3.78
CA ILE A 35 0.32 -11.58 4.76
C ILE A 35 1.74 -11.09 4.63
N CYS A 36 2.43 -10.85 5.74
CA CYS A 36 3.84 -10.45 5.64
C CYS A 36 4.68 -11.59 5.05
N ASP A 37 5.65 -11.22 4.24
CA ASP A 37 6.55 -12.15 3.56
C ASP A 37 7.29 -13.08 4.53
N GLY A 38 7.60 -12.63 5.75
CA GLY A 38 8.17 -13.47 6.80
C GLY A 38 7.27 -14.64 7.21
N CYS A 39 5.97 -14.42 7.34
CA CYS A 39 5.03 -15.49 7.69
C CYS A 39 4.80 -16.44 6.52
N GLU A 40 4.77 -15.92 5.29
CA GLU A 40 4.72 -16.75 4.08
C GLU A 40 5.98 -17.62 3.95
N TYR A 41 7.16 -17.02 4.13
CA TYR A 41 8.45 -17.69 4.09
C TYR A 41 8.57 -18.80 5.15
N ALA A 42 8.24 -18.48 6.41
CA ALA A 42 8.28 -19.46 7.49
C ALA A 42 7.31 -20.63 7.25
N ASN A 43 6.13 -20.37 6.69
CA ASN A 43 5.18 -21.42 6.35
C ASN A 43 5.71 -22.34 5.24
N ARG A 44 6.35 -21.76 4.21
CA ARG A 44 6.95 -22.56 3.13
C ARG A 44 8.10 -23.43 3.61
N LEU A 45 9.00 -22.91 4.44
CA LEU A 45 10.08 -23.71 5.04
C LEU A 45 9.54 -24.89 5.84
N ARG A 46 8.45 -24.70 6.61
CA ARG A 46 7.81 -25.80 7.33
C ARG A 46 7.25 -26.84 6.37
N GLN A 47 6.50 -26.41 5.34
CA GLN A 47 5.90 -27.31 4.36
C GLN A 47 6.95 -28.13 3.61
N GLU A 48 8.04 -27.50 3.20
CA GLU A 48 9.15 -28.18 2.53
C GLU A 48 9.82 -29.22 3.44
N LYS A 49 10.15 -28.81 4.68
CA LYS A 49 10.79 -29.70 5.67
C LYS A 49 9.94 -30.93 6.02
N GLU A 50 8.62 -30.75 6.05
CA GLU A 50 7.66 -31.80 6.40
C GLU A 50 7.09 -32.52 5.16
N CYS A 51 7.58 -32.19 3.96
CA CYS A 51 7.09 -32.72 2.69
C CYS A 51 5.55 -32.58 2.53
N LEU A 52 5.00 -31.45 2.96
CA LEU A 52 3.59 -31.11 2.87
C LEU A 52 3.26 -30.37 1.58
N GLU A 53 1.98 -30.43 1.19
CA GLU A 53 1.44 -29.60 0.12
C GLU A 53 1.63 -28.10 0.41
N VAL A 54 2.04 -27.35 -0.61
CA VAL A 54 2.23 -25.89 -0.53
C VAL A 54 0.88 -25.20 -0.57
N THR A 55 0.46 -24.72 0.59
CA THR A 55 -0.82 -24.05 0.80
C THR A 55 -0.65 -22.65 1.39
N CYS A 56 -1.62 -21.78 1.14
CA CYS A 56 -1.69 -20.45 1.72
C CYS A 56 -1.55 -20.50 3.25
N PRO A 57 -0.70 -19.67 3.86
CA PRO A 57 -0.42 -19.72 5.28
C PRO A 57 -1.63 -19.31 6.16
N PHE A 58 -2.62 -18.62 5.60
CA PHE A 58 -3.85 -18.22 6.29
C PHE A 58 -5.02 -19.16 5.98
N CYS A 59 -5.42 -19.27 4.71
CA CYS A 59 -6.63 -19.99 4.30
C CYS A 59 -6.42 -21.50 4.11
N ARG A 60 -5.17 -21.99 4.10
CA ARG A 60 -4.77 -23.38 3.79
C ARG A 60 -5.21 -23.92 2.43
N HIS A 61 -5.75 -23.07 1.54
CA HIS A 61 -6.01 -23.44 0.15
C HIS A 61 -4.68 -23.67 -0.59
N PRO A 62 -4.60 -24.65 -1.50
CA PRO A 62 -3.43 -24.85 -2.36
C PRO A 62 -3.03 -23.57 -3.07
N VAL A 63 -1.73 -23.30 -3.14
CA VAL A 63 -1.21 -22.16 -3.91
C VAL A 63 -1.44 -22.45 -5.39
N PRO A 64 -1.94 -21.48 -6.18
CA PRO A 64 -2.16 -21.70 -7.61
C PRO A 64 -0.84 -22.06 -8.31
N THR A 65 -0.91 -23.06 -9.18
CA THR A 65 0.21 -23.57 -9.99
C THR A 65 0.28 -22.93 -11.37
N SER A 66 -0.75 -22.18 -11.75
CA SER A 66 -0.83 -21.45 -13.01
C SER A 66 -1.43 -20.05 -12.84
N ASN A 67 -1.20 -19.17 -13.81
CA ASN A 67 -1.83 -17.85 -13.85
C ASN A 67 -3.36 -17.94 -13.94
N GLU A 68 -3.88 -18.96 -14.62
CA GLU A 68 -5.31 -19.21 -14.75
C GLU A 68 -5.94 -19.59 -13.40
N GLU A 69 -5.29 -20.46 -12.62
CA GLU A 69 -5.74 -20.79 -11.27
C GLU A 69 -5.69 -19.56 -10.35
N ALA A 70 -4.62 -18.76 -10.44
CA ALA A 70 -4.50 -17.53 -9.68
C ALA A 70 -5.62 -16.54 -10.01
N GLU A 71 -5.94 -16.39 -11.30
CA GLU A 71 -7.03 -15.55 -11.78
C GLU A 71 -8.40 -16.07 -11.34
N ASN A 72 -8.66 -17.36 -11.48
CA ASN A 72 -9.89 -18.00 -10.99
C ASN A 72 -10.09 -17.77 -9.49
N ASN A 73 -9.01 -17.82 -8.70
CA ASN A 73 -9.06 -17.52 -7.27
C ASN A 73 -9.41 -16.05 -7.01
N ARG A 74 -8.81 -15.09 -7.73
CA ARG A 74 -9.18 -13.66 -7.63
C ARG A 74 -10.63 -13.43 -8.02
N MET A 75 -11.09 -14.02 -9.11
CA MET A 75 -12.45 -13.81 -9.62
C MET A 75 -13.53 -14.36 -8.69
N LYS A 76 -13.26 -15.43 -7.94
CA LYS A 76 -14.15 -15.88 -6.85
C LYS A 76 -14.31 -14.80 -5.77
N ARG A 77 -13.24 -14.07 -5.43
CA ARG A 77 -13.25 -12.97 -4.46
C ARG A 77 -13.95 -11.72 -5.01
N VAL A 78 -13.71 -11.40 -6.28
CA VAL A 78 -14.43 -10.33 -7.00
C VAL A 78 -15.93 -10.58 -7.03
N ALA A 79 -16.37 -11.81 -7.31
CA ALA A 79 -17.77 -12.19 -7.29
C ALA A 79 -18.41 -12.04 -5.90
N ALA A 80 -17.61 -12.21 -4.84
CA ALA A 80 -18.00 -11.97 -3.46
C ALA A 80 -17.94 -10.48 -3.04
N ASN A 81 -17.67 -9.57 -3.98
CA ASN A 81 -17.47 -8.13 -3.73
C ASN A 81 -16.37 -7.83 -2.70
N ASP A 82 -15.31 -8.63 -2.69
CA ASP A 82 -14.15 -8.38 -1.84
C ASP A 82 -13.40 -7.12 -2.32
N PRO A 83 -13.29 -6.05 -1.51
CA PRO A 83 -12.70 -4.77 -1.92
C PRO A 83 -11.23 -4.89 -2.33
N VAL A 84 -10.46 -5.73 -1.64
CA VAL A 84 -9.03 -5.90 -1.90
C VAL A 84 -8.80 -6.63 -3.23
N ALA A 85 -9.61 -7.65 -3.52
CA ALA A 85 -9.57 -8.33 -4.82
C ALA A 85 -10.01 -7.41 -5.97
N LEU A 86 -11.03 -6.57 -5.75
CA LEU A 86 -11.45 -5.57 -6.73
C LEU A 86 -10.31 -4.58 -7.01
N THR A 87 -9.64 -4.08 -5.97
CA THR A 87 -8.44 -3.23 -6.15
C THR A 87 -7.35 -3.97 -6.91
N GLN A 88 -7.12 -5.26 -6.62
CA GLN A 88 -6.16 -6.09 -7.35
C GLN A 88 -6.46 -6.22 -8.83
N MET A 89 -7.70 -6.51 -9.19
CA MET A 89 -8.10 -6.56 -10.59
C MET A 89 -7.99 -5.20 -11.27
N GLY A 90 -8.34 -4.14 -10.55
CA GLY A 90 -8.15 -2.76 -11.00
C GLY A 90 -6.71 -2.45 -11.39
N CYS A 91 -5.76 -2.74 -10.49
CA CYS A 91 -4.33 -2.57 -10.74
C CYS A 91 -3.84 -3.42 -11.92
N ILE A 92 -4.25 -4.70 -11.99
CA ILE A 92 -3.86 -5.60 -13.09
C ILE A 92 -4.33 -5.03 -14.43
N HIS A 93 -5.58 -4.58 -14.51
CA HIS A 93 -6.14 -4.02 -15.74
C HIS A 93 -5.48 -2.69 -16.15
N SER A 94 -5.10 -1.85 -15.19
CA SER A 94 -4.31 -0.64 -15.47
C SER A 94 -2.95 -0.99 -16.08
N VAL A 95 -2.22 -1.97 -15.53
CA VAL A 95 -0.91 -2.39 -16.05
C VAL A 95 -0.97 -2.92 -17.48
N VAL A 96 -2.02 -3.68 -17.82
CA VAL A 96 -2.19 -4.21 -19.20
C VAL A 96 -2.84 -3.19 -20.14
N GLY A 97 -3.07 -1.95 -19.70
CA GLY A 97 -3.62 -0.87 -20.50
C GLY A 97 -5.14 -0.92 -20.72
N ASP A 98 -5.88 -1.77 -20.00
CA ASP A 98 -7.35 -1.82 -20.03
C ASP A 98 -7.92 -0.86 -18.99
N SER A 99 -7.76 0.44 -19.24
CA SER A 99 -8.14 1.47 -18.27
C SER A 99 -9.66 1.54 -18.01
N ASN A 100 -10.49 1.03 -18.92
CA ASN A 100 -11.95 0.95 -18.71
C ASN A 100 -12.29 -0.07 -17.61
N LYS A 101 -11.74 -1.29 -17.71
CA LYS A 101 -11.92 -2.29 -16.64
C LYS A 101 -11.23 -1.87 -15.35
N ALA A 102 -10.07 -1.23 -15.45
CA ALA A 102 -9.40 -0.68 -14.27
C ALA A 102 -10.32 0.30 -13.54
N LEU A 103 -10.90 1.27 -14.27
CA LEU A 103 -11.84 2.24 -13.70
C LEU A 103 -13.06 1.56 -13.07
N GLU A 104 -13.64 0.55 -13.73
CA GLU A 104 -14.79 -0.19 -13.22
C GLU A 104 -14.50 -0.86 -11.87
N TYR A 105 -13.43 -1.67 -11.82
CA TYR A 105 -13.05 -2.40 -10.61
C TYR A 105 -12.66 -1.46 -9.48
N LEU A 106 -11.87 -0.42 -9.77
CA LEU A 106 -11.40 0.53 -8.76
C LEU A 106 -12.55 1.42 -8.24
N SER A 107 -13.49 1.82 -9.10
CA SER A 107 -14.70 2.54 -8.68
C SER A 107 -15.54 1.70 -7.73
N LYS A 108 -15.69 0.41 -8.02
CA LYS A 108 -16.40 -0.52 -7.15
C LYS A 108 -15.69 -0.73 -5.81
N ALA A 109 -14.36 -0.92 -5.82
CA ALA A 109 -13.56 -1.04 -4.60
C ALA A 109 -13.65 0.21 -3.72
N ALA A 110 -13.51 1.40 -4.31
CA ALA A 110 -13.65 2.67 -3.61
C ALA A 110 -15.07 2.87 -3.05
N GLY A 111 -16.11 2.46 -3.80
CA GLY A 111 -17.50 2.47 -3.32
C GLY A 111 -17.73 1.57 -2.09
N LEU A 112 -16.92 0.53 -1.91
CA LEU A 112 -16.89 -0.33 -0.73
C LEU A 112 -15.96 0.20 0.38
N GLY A 113 -15.36 1.37 0.18
CA GLY A 113 -14.49 2.02 1.15
C GLY A 113 -13.03 1.56 1.11
N ASP A 114 -12.58 0.87 0.05
CA ASP A 114 -11.18 0.42 -0.05
C ASP A 114 -10.20 1.59 -0.23
N ALA A 115 -9.23 1.71 0.68
CA ALA A 115 -8.24 2.78 0.62
C ALA A 115 -7.30 2.65 -0.60
N GLY A 116 -6.96 1.42 -1.02
CA GLY A 116 -6.16 1.16 -2.20
C GLY A 116 -6.92 1.54 -3.49
N GLY A 117 -8.20 1.18 -3.57
CA GLY A 117 -9.08 1.55 -4.67
C GLY A 117 -9.18 3.06 -4.85
N HIS A 118 -9.39 3.79 -3.75
CA HIS A 118 -9.32 5.26 -3.78
C HIS A 118 -7.93 5.78 -4.22
N HIS A 119 -6.83 5.20 -3.73
CA HIS A 119 -5.50 5.62 -4.16
C HIS A 119 -5.27 5.43 -5.67
N CYS A 120 -5.66 4.29 -6.22
CA CYS A 120 -5.51 4.04 -7.65
C CYS A 120 -6.41 4.97 -8.49
N LEU A 121 -7.66 5.22 -8.08
CA LEU A 121 -8.53 6.21 -8.75
C LEU A 121 -7.94 7.62 -8.71
N SER A 122 -7.31 7.99 -7.59
CA SER A 122 -6.60 9.26 -7.49
C SER A 122 -5.55 9.35 -8.59
N ASN A 123 -4.68 8.34 -8.73
CA ASN A 123 -3.64 8.36 -9.75
C ASN A 123 -4.24 8.43 -11.17
N MET A 124 -5.26 7.62 -11.48
CA MET A 124 -5.93 7.65 -12.79
C MET A 124 -6.47 9.04 -13.15
N TYR A 125 -7.13 9.74 -12.22
CA TYR A 125 -7.64 11.09 -12.48
C TYR A 125 -6.55 12.17 -12.54
N LEU A 126 -5.47 12.03 -11.76
CA LEU A 126 -4.35 12.99 -11.79
C LEU A 126 -3.52 12.87 -13.06
N ASP A 127 -3.34 11.65 -13.56
CA ASP A 127 -2.53 11.35 -14.74
C ASP A 127 -3.37 11.37 -16.03
N GLY A 128 -4.68 11.18 -15.93
CA GLY A 128 -5.57 11.06 -17.08
C GLY A 128 -5.50 9.70 -17.75
N GLU A 129 -5.21 8.64 -16.99
CA GLU A 129 -5.10 7.27 -17.49
C GLU A 129 -6.50 6.67 -17.72
N GLY A 130 -6.92 6.55 -18.98
CA GLY A 130 -8.24 6.05 -19.37
C GLY A 130 -9.42 6.95 -19.02
N VAL A 131 -9.17 8.06 -18.33
CA VAL A 131 -10.17 9.06 -17.94
C VAL A 131 -9.65 10.44 -18.29
N LYS A 132 -10.57 11.40 -18.47
CA LYS A 132 -10.17 12.80 -18.59
C LYS A 132 -9.48 13.23 -17.29
N LYS A 133 -8.27 13.77 -17.42
CA LYS A 133 -7.52 14.36 -16.30
C LYS A 133 -8.39 15.36 -15.53
N ASP A 134 -8.51 15.15 -14.23
CA ASP A 134 -9.34 15.93 -13.32
C ASP A 134 -8.67 16.02 -11.95
N MET A 135 -7.97 17.14 -11.73
CA MET A 135 -7.23 17.38 -10.48
C MET A 135 -8.13 17.40 -9.24
N LYS A 136 -9.38 17.84 -9.38
CA LYS A 136 -10.31 17.91 -8.24
C LYS A 136 -10.80 16.52 -7.84
N LYS A 137 -11.16 15.68 -8.82
CA LYS A 137 -11.51 14.28 -8.55
C LYS A 137 -10.31 13.49 -8.02
N GLY A 138 -9.13 13.70 -8.60
CA GLY A 138 -7.89 13.10 -8.11
C GLY A 138 -7.64 13.44 -6.63
N ALA A 139 -7.68 14.73 -6.28
CA ALA A 139 -7.51 15.19 -4.90
C ALA A 139 -8.58 14.62 -3.94
N TYR A 140 -9.84 14.52 -4.38
CA TYR A 140 -10.91 13.90 -3.60
C TYR A 140 -10.61 12.43 -3.27
N HIS A 141 -10.22 11.63 -4.27
CA HIS A 141 -9.88 10.23 -4.03
C HIS A 141 -8.60 10.09 -3.19
N ALA A 142 -7.61 10.99 -3.34
CA ALA A 142 -6.43 11.02 -2.48
C ALA A 142 -6.80 11.31 -1.02
N GLU A 143 -7.72 12.25 -0.79
CA GLU A 143 -8.22 12.58 0.55
C GLU A 143 -8.96 11.41 1.19
N GLU A 144 -9.83 10.74 0.46
CA GLU A 144 -10.53 9.55 0.92
C GLU A 144 -9.57 8.41 1.33
N ALA A 145 -8.56 8.12 0.51
CA ALA A 145 -7.54 7.13 0.83
C ALA A 145 -6.68 7.57 2.03
N ALA A 146 -6.35 8.86 2.11
CA ALA A 146 -5.57 9.45 3.20
C ALA A 146 -6.29 9.39 4.55
N ILE A 147 -7.61 9.63 4.59
CA ILE A 147 -8.44 9.49 5.79
C ILE A 147 -8.42 8.04 6.30
N LYS A 148 -8.38 7.08 5.38
CA LYS A 148 -8.32 5.63 5.65
C LYS A 148 -6.90 5.12 5.92
N GLY A 149 -5.91 6.01 6.03
CA GLY A 149 -4.55 5.65 6.45
C GLY A 149 -3.64 5.15 5.33
N HIS A 150 -3.95 5.48 4.07
CA HIS A 150 -3.05 5.18 2.95
C HIS A 150 -1.88 6.20 2.90
N PRO A 151 -0.63 5.78 3.18
CA PRO A 151 0.48 6.74 3.35
C PRO A 151 0.87 7.43 2.04
N THR A 152 0.89 6.68 0.93
CA THR A 152 1.20 7.22 -0.41
C THR A 152 0.16 8.25 -0.86
N ALA A 153 -1.14 7.94 -0.75
CA ALA A 153 -2.20 8.91 -1.05
C ALA A 153 -2.12 10.16 -0.15
N ARG A 154 -1.82 10.00 1.15
CA ARG A 154 -1.59 11.14 2.06
C ARG A 154 -0.42 12.01 1.59
N PHE A 155 0.67 11.40 1.14
CA PHE A 155 1.82 12.11 0.58
C PHE A 155 1.44 12.85 -0.71
N ASN A 156 0.75 12.18 -1.64
CA ASN A 156 0.31 12.76 -2.91
C ASN A 156 -0.62 13.95 -2.68
N LEU A 157 -1.56 13.85 -1.73
CA LEU A 157 -2.40 14.98 -1.32
C LEU A 157 -1.56 16.15 -0.81
N GLY A 158 -0.55 15.88 0.01
CA GLY A 158 0.41 16.90 0.45
C GLY A 158 1.12 17.57 -0.73
N VAL A 159 1.57 16.81 -1.73
CA VAL A 159 2.21 17.37 -2.94
C VAL A 159 1.24 18.22 -3.76
N ILE A 160 -0.01 17.78 -3.95
CA ILE A 160 -1.05 18.54 -4.66
C ILE A 160 -1.29 19.88 -3.98
N GLU A 161 -1.52 19.87 -2.66
CA GLU A 161 -1.76 21.08 -1.88
C GLU A 161 -0.54 21.99 -1.84
N TRP A 162 0.66 21.43 -1.79
CA TRP A 162 1.89 22.21 -1.84
C TRP A 162 1.99 23.01 -3.14
N ASN A 163 1.74 22.35 -4.28
CA ASN A 163 1.80 22.96 -5.59
C ASN A 163 0.74 24.05 -5.73
N ASN A 164 -0.51 23.75 -5.37
CA ASN A 164 -1.61 24.72 -5.40
C ASN A 164 -1.32 25.92 -4.49
N GLY A 165 -0.88 25.67 -3.26
CA GLY A 165 -0.51 26.71 -2.30
C GLY A 165 0.63 27.60 -2.79
N THR A 166 1.59 27.02 -3.52
CA THR A 166 2.68 27.79 -4.15
C THR A 166 2.14 28.67 -5.28
N THR A 167 1.32 28.12 -6.17
CA THR A 167 0.72 28.85 -7.30
C THR A 167 -0.19 29.99 -6.83
N GLU A 168 -1.01 29.73 -5.81
CA GLU A 168 -1.96 30.69 -5.25
C GLU A 168 -1.33 31.63 -4.20
N ARG A 169 -0.04 31.44 -3.87
CA ARG A 169 0.65 32.14 -2.77
C ARG A 169 -0.09 32.02 -1.42
N ASN A 170 -0.65 30.85 -1.16
CA ASN A 170 -1.41 30.52 0.03
C ASN A 170 -0.53 29.77 1.05
N ILE A 171 0.02 30.51 2.01
CA ILE A 171 0.89 29.98 3.07
C ILE A 171 0.17 28.93 3.92
N GLY A 172 -1.10 29.15 4.27
CA GLY A 172 -1.87 28.20 5.08
C GLY A 172 -2.05 26.85 4.40
N MET A 173 -2.17 26.82 3.07
CA MET A 173 -2.22 25.58 2.30
C MET A 173 -0.87 24.85 2.29
N ILE A 174 0.24 25.59 2.20
CA ILE A 174 1.60 25.01 2.29
C ILE A 174 1.84 24.41 3.69
N GLU A 175 1.41 25.08 4.75
CA GLU A 175 1.47 24.56 6.12
C GLU A 175 0.61 23.29 6.29
N ARG A 176 -0.58 23.26 5.67
CA ARG A 176 -1.42 22.06 5.65
C ARG A 176 -0.74 20.93 4.90
N ALA A 177 -0.16 21.18 3.74
CA ALA A 177 0.61 20.22 2.96
C ALA A 177 1.77 19.62 3.78
N ALA A 178 2.52 20.44 4.52
CA ALA A 178 3.58 19.96 5.41
C ALA A 178 3.05 18.96 6.46
N LYS A 179 1.86 19.20 7.02
CA LYS A 179 1.20 18.26 7.94
C LYS A 179 0.83 16.94 7.25
N HIS A 180 0.36 16.97 6.00
CA HIS A 180 0.12 15.75 5.22
C HIS A 180 1.39 14.90 5.08
N VAL A 181 2.51 15.56 4.74
CA VAL A 181 3.80 14.89 4.59
C VAL A 181 4.29 14.30 5.92
N ILE A 182 4.18 15.04 7.04
CA ILE A 182 4.53 14.53 8.38
C ILE A 182 3.72 13.28 8.73
N ILE A 183 2.40 13.29 8.49
CA ILE A 183 1.54 12.14 8.80
C ILE A 183 1.93 10.93 7.95
N SER A 184 2.17 11.14 6.65
CA SER A 184 2.62 10.06 5.76
C SER A 184 3.96 9.46 6.22
N ALA A 185 4.91 10.32 6.63
CA ALA A 185 6.18 9.87 7.18
C ALA A 185 6.00 9.07 8.49
N ASN A 186 5.12 9.52 9.39
CA ASN A 186 4.79 8.79 10.62
C ASN A 186 4.17 7.41 10.36
N LEU A 187 3.52 7.22 9.21
CA LEU A 187 2.99 5.92 8.77
C LEU A 187 4.04 5.05 8.04
N GLY A 188 5.33 5.43 8.08
CA GLY A 188 6.43 4.65 7.50
C GLY A 188 6.75 4.98 6.04
N HIS A 189 6.15 6.01 5.43
CA HIS A 189 6.43 6.36 4.03
C HIS A 189 7.80 7.04 3.86
N GLY A 190 8.72 6.36 3.16
CA GLY A 190 10.11 6.80 3.02
C GLY A 190 10.30 8.11 2.25
N GLU A 191 9.61 8.30 1.13
CA GLU A 191 9.70 9.55 0.36
C GLU A 191 9.10 10.74 1.12
N ALA A 192 8.06 10.49 1.93
CA ALA A 192 7.53 11.52 2.81
C ALA A 192 8.57 11.92 3.85
N MET A 193 9.27 10.96 4.47
CA MET A 193 10.34 11.24 5.42
C MET A 193 11.47 12.08 4.80
N LYS A 194 11.86 11.79 3.55
CA LYS A 194 12.82 12.63 2.80
C LYS A 194 12.28 14.05 2.58
N MET A 195 11.01 14.18 2.24
CA MET A 195 10.37 15.49 2.07
C MET A 195 10.29 16.28 3.39
N VAL A 196 10.00 15.63 4.53
CA VAL A 196 10.04 16.30 5.85
C VAL A 196 11.43 16.86 6.12
N LYS A 197 12.50 16.11 5.81
CA LYS A 197 13.89 16.60 5.95
C LYS A 197 14.14 17.86 5.11
N THR A 198 13.63 17.90 3.88
CA THR A 198 13.71 19.09 3.01
C THR A 198 12.88 20.26 3.54
N CYS A 199 11.71 20.01 4.13
CA CYS A 199 10.90 21.06 4.74
C CYS A 199 11.57 21.64 6.00
N TYR A 200 12.22 20.79 6.79
CA TYR A 200 12.99 21.21 7.95
C TYR A 200 14.17 22.12 7.57
N SER A 201 14.95 21.77 6.53
CA SER A 201 16.06 22.61 6.08
C SER A 201 15.62 23.98 5.54
N LYS A 202 14.37 24.09 5.10
CA LYS A 202 13.73 25.34 4.65
C LYS A 202 13.00 26.11 5.76
N GLY A 203 13.00 25.61 6.99
CA GLY A 203 12.32 26.24 8.12
C GLY A 203 10.78 26.10 8.12
N LEU A 204 10.24 25.23 7.27
CA LEU A 204 8.78 24.98 7.16
C LEU A 204 8.28 23.92 8.14
N VAL A 205 9.20 23.16 8.73
CA VAL A 205 8.93 22.19 9.80
C VAL A 205 9.83 22.54 10.98
N SER A 206 9.26 22.54 12.18
CA SER A 206 10.03 22.86 13.39
C SER A 206 11.02 21.75 13.73
N LYS A 207 12.08 22.08 14.50
CA LYS A 207 13.03 21.08 15.01
C LYS A 207 12.32 20.01 15.86
N GLU A 208 11.31 20.41 16.61
CA GLU A 208 10.53 19.50 17.45
C GLU A 208 9.72 18.52 16.59
N ASP A 209 8.99 19.01 15.60
CA ASP A 209 8.19 18.19 14.70
C ASP A 209 9.06 17.24 13.88
N PHE A 210 10.21 17.71 13.39
CA PHE A 210 11.18 16.86 12.70
C PHE A 210 11.66 15.72 13.60
N ALA A 211 12.04 16.02 14.85
CA ALA A 211 12.49 15.01 15.80
C ALA A 211 11.39 14.00 16.17
N LYS A 212 10.14 14.46 16.36
CA LYS A 212 8.98 13.59 16.59
C LYS A 212 8.73 12.68 15.37
N THR A 213 8.77 13.25 14.17
CA THR A 213 8.54 12.51 12.92
C THR A 213 9.59 11.42 12.72
N LEU A 214 10.87 11.74 12.93
CA LEU A 214 11.95 10.77 12.80
C LEU A 214 11.78 9.59 13.77
N ARG A 215 11.41 9.85 15.04
CA ARG A 215 11.16 8.79 16.03
C ARG A 215 9.94 7.95 15.66
N ALA A 216 8.84 8.58 15.23
CA ALA A 216 7.63 7.87 14.85
C ALA A 216 7.86 6.98 13.62
N HIS A 217 8.55 7.51 12.60
CA HIS A 217 8.93 6.76 11.41
C HIS A 217 9.78 5.54 11.77
N GLN A 218 10.81 5.72 12.61
CA GLN A 218 11.65 4.61 13.08
C GLN A 218 10.85 3.58 13.89
N ALA A 219 9.96 4.02 14.78
CA ALA A 219 9.14 3.14 15.60
C ALA A 219 8.21 2.24 14.76
N VAL A 220 7.60 2.77 13.69
CA VAL A 220 6.77 1.97 12.78
C VAL A 220 7.60 0.93 12.04
N LEU A 221 8.81 1.29 11.59
CA LEU A 221 9.71 0.35 10.92
C LEU A 221 10.17 -0.75 11.89
N ASP A 222 10.52 -0.41 13.13
CA ASP A 222 10.94 -1.38 14.14
C ASP A 222 9.81 -2.30 14.59
N ALA A 223 8.59 -1.77 14.76
CA ALA A 223 7.41 -2.56 15.08
C ALA A 223 7.08 -3.61 14.00
N ALA A 224 7.46 -3.34 12.74
CA ALA A 224 7.30 -4.25 11.63
C ALA A 224 8.43 -5.30 11.51
N ARG A 225 9.44 -5.32 12.39
CA ARG A 225 10.55 -6.29 12.29
C ARG A 225 10.21 -7.61 12.97
N SER A 226 10.68 -8.70 12.37
CA SER A 226 10.72 -10.02 13.01
C SER A 226 11.84 -10.86 12.42
N SER A 227 12.30 -11.87 13.16
CA SER A 227 13.33 -12.79 12.68
C SER A 227 12.93 -13.51 11.39
N GLN A 228 11.64 -13.81 11.20
CA GLN A 228 11.14 -14.41 9.96
C GLN A 228 11.17 -13.45 8.78
N ARG A 229 10.85 -12.16 8.99
CA ARG A 229 10.94 -11.13 7.93
C ARG A 229 12.40 -10.86 7.55
N GLU A 230 13.30 -10.86 8.53
CA GLU A 230 14.76 -10.75 8.29
C GLU A 230 15.29 -11.96 7.51
N ALA A 231 14.87 -13.18 7.88
CA ALA A 231 15.23 -14.40 7.14
C ALA A 231 14.67 -14.39 5.70
N ALA A 232 13.42 -13.95 5.50
CA ALA A 232 12.82 -13.81 4.17
C ALA A 232 13.58 -12.79 3.30
N ALA A 233 13.97 -11.66 3.88
CA ALA A 233 14.76 -10.65 3.20
C ALA A 233 16.13 -11.18 2.78
N GLU A 234 16.80 -11.96 3.63
CA GLU A 234 18.09 -12.57 3.31
C GLU A 234 17.96 -13.63 2.21
N ALA A 235 16.94 -14.50 2.29
CA ALA A 235 16.65 -15.48 1.24
C ALA A 235 16.42 -14.81 -0.13
N LYS A 236 15.71 -13.68 -0.18
CA LYS A 236 15.52 -12.90 -1.42
C LYS A 236 16.86 -12.40 -1.99
N LYS A 237 17.79 -11.91 -1.16
CA LYS A 237 19.12 -11.47 -1.63
C LYS A 237 19.93 -12.61 -2.22
N LEU A 238 19.75 -13.82 -1.69
CA LEU A 238 20.41 -15.04 -2.18
C LEU A 238 19.71 -15.66 -3.41
N GLY A 239 18.64 -15.04 -3.93
CA GLY A 239 17.88 -15.55 -5.07
C GLY A 239 16.96 -16.73 -4.74
N LEU A 240 16.78 -17.08 -3.47
CA LEU A 240 15.94 -18.17 -2.98
C LEU A 240 14.47 -17.75 -2.85
N SER A 241 14.00 -16.83 -3.70
CA SER A 241 12.66 -16.26 -3.59
C SER A 241 11.60 -17.29 -3.97
N PHE A 242 10.76 -17.66 -3.02
CA PHE A 242 9.66 -18.57 -3.25
C PHE A 242 8.40 -17.88 -3.85
N SER A 243 8.43 -16.56 -4.02
CA SER A 243 7.28 -15.81 -4.51
C SER A 243 6.96 -16.15 -5.97
N HIS A 244 5.84 -16.84 -6.22
CA HIS A 244 5.19 -16.76 -7.51
C HIS A 244 4.79 -15.29 -7.73
N MET A 245 5.32 -14.68 -8.79
CA MET A 245 5.25 -13.26 -9.09
C MET A 245 3.80 -12.76 -9.21
N HIS A 246 3.20 -12.31 -8.11
CA HIS A 246 1.91 -11.61 -8.13
C HIS A 246 1.90 -10.40 -7.18
N SER A 247 3.04 -9.74 -6.99
CA SER A 247 3.11 -8.44 -6.33
C SER A 247 2.38 -7.40 -7.19
N MET A 248 1.45 -6.65 -6.60
CA MET A 248 0.92 -5.43 -7.20
C MET A 248 2.07 -4.49 -7.55
N PRO A 249 2.02 -3.77 -8.69
CA PRO A 249 2.96 -2.71 -8.95
C PRO A 249 2.87 -1.64 -7.86
N SER A 250 4.02 -1.08 -7.51
CA SER A 250 4.21 0.06 -6.60
C SER A 250 3.53 1.33 -7.09
#